data_AF-Q4BW33-F1
#
_entry.id   AF-Q4BW33-F1
#
_cell.length_a   1.000
_cell.length_b   1.000
_cell.length_c   1.000
_cell.angle_alpha   90.00
_cell.angle_beta   90.00
_cell.angle_gamma   90.00
#
_symmetry.space_group_name_H-M   'P 1'
#
loop_
_entity.id
_entity.type
_entity.pdbx_description
1 polymer ?
#
loop_
_entity_poly.entity_id
_entity_poly.type
_entity_poly.pdbx_seq_one_letter_code
_entity_poly.pdbx_strand_id
1 'polypeptide(L)'
;MWENKTQSVPQRIVSLTQPHIRPIVRGKVGKPIEFGAKLSVSCVDNYVFLDKISWENFNESCHLKEQVEKYKETFGYYPESVHVDKIY
;
A
#
# COMPACT_ATOMS: atom_id res chain seq x y z
N MET A 1 -5.45 -23.63 -11.07
CA MET A 1 -4.05 -23.66 -11.48
C MET A 1 -3.70 -24.88 -12.33
N TRP A 2 -3.95 -26.11 -11.88
CA TRP A 2 -3.67 -27.31 -12.68
C TRP A 2 -4.69 -27.53 -13.81
N GLU A 3 -5.98 -27.67 -13.47
CA GLU A 3 -7.05 -27.87 -14.47
C GLU A 3 -7.22 -26.66 -15.39
N ASN A 4 -7.35 -25.47 -14.80
CA ASN A 4 -7.53 -24.23 -15.57
C ASN A 4 -6.22 -23.64 -16.14
N LYS A 5 -5.07 -24.27 -15.89
CA LYS A 5 -3.72 -23.79 -16.30
C LYS A 5 -3.42 -22.32 -15.94
N THR A 6 -4.00 -21.81 -14.85
CA THR A 6 -3.77 -20.43 -14.35
C THR A 6 -2.70 -20.38 -13.26
N GLN A 7 -2.03 -19.25 -13.08
CA GLN A 7 -1.09 -19.00 -11.96
C GLN A 7 -1.64 -17.97 -10.95
N SER A 8 -2.88 -17.50 -11.15
CA SER A 8 -3.54 -16.50 -10.32
C SER A 8 -4.90 -17.03 -9.83
N VAL A 9 -5.24 -16.66 -8.60
CA VAL A 9 -6.53 -16.94 -7.96
C VAL A 9 -6.93 -15.66 -7.21
N PRO A 10 -8.03 -14.99 -7.62
CA PRO A 10 -8.57 -13.85 -6.89
C PRO A 10 -8.94 -14.22 -5.46
N GLN A 11 -8.70 -13.33 -4.51
CA GLN A 11 -9.02 -13.52 -3.08
C GLN A 11 -8.53 -14.84 -2.48
N ARG A 12 -7.36 -15.31 -2.92
CA ARG A 12 -6.74 -16.52 -2.35
C ARG A 12 -6.43 -16.33 -0.86
N ILE A 13 -6.84 -17.29 -0.05
CA ILE A 13 -6.51 -17.35 1.38
C ILE A 13 -5.08 -17.89 1.52
N VAL A 14 -4.17 -17.07 2.02
CA VAL A 14 -2.75 -17.43 2.24
C VAL A 14 -2.45 -17.72 3.72
N SER A 15 -3.38 -17.41 4.62
CA SER A 15 -3.30 -17.66 6.04
C SER A 15 -4.69 -17.98 6.58
N LEU A 16 -4.81 -19.07 7.35
CA LEU A 16 -6.06 -19.44 8.00
C LEU A 16 -6.39 -18.53 9.19
N THR A 17 -5.37 -18.02 9.89
CA THR A 17 -5.56 -17.11 11.02
C THR A 17 -5.85 -15.68 10.57
N GLN A 18 -5.40 -15.30 9.38
CA GLN A 18 -5.58 -13.96 8.81
C GLN A 18 -6.02 -14.05 7.34
N PRO A 19 -7.27 -14.46 7.06
CA PRO A 19 -7.75 -14.71 5.69
C PRO A 19 -7.89 -13.46 4.83
N HIS A 20 -7.84 -12.27 5.43
CA HIS A 20 -7.91 -10.98 4.75
C HIS A 20 -6.55 -10.50 4.21
N ILE A 21 -5.42 -11.08 4.66
CA ILE A 21 -4.10 -10.71 4.16
C ILE A 21 -3.99 -11.11 2.69
N ARG A 22 -3.45 -10.19 1.87
CA ARG A 22 -3.07 -10.47 0.49
C ARG A 22 -1.56 -10.47 0.33
N PRO A 23 -1.03 -11.35 -0.53
CA PRO A 23 0.37 -11.30 -0.92
C PRO A 23 0.63 -10.07 -1.79
N ILE A 24 1.69 -9.33 -1.47
CA ILE A 24 2.12 -8.13 -2.18
C ILE A 24 3.40 -8.47 -2.92
N VAL A 25 3.37 -8.43 -4.25
CA VAL A 25 4.57 -8.67 -5.06
C VAL A 25 5.49 -7.46 -4.96
N ARG A 26 6.72 -7.67 -4.50
CA ARG A 26 7.77 -6.65 -4.40
C ARG A 26 8.97 -7.14 -5.20
N GLY A 27 9.56 -6.28 -6.03
CA GLY A 27 10.71 -6.63 -6.87
C GLY A 27 12.04 -6.83 -6.12
N LYS A 28 12.01 -7.23 -4.84
CA LYS A 28 13.20 -7.42 -4.01
C LYS A 28 13.88 -8.74 -4.34
N VAL A 29 15.21 -8.73 -4.39
CA VAL A 29 16.02 -9.95 -4.57
C VAL A 29 15.82 -10.87 -3.36
N GLY A 30 15.50 -12.15 -3.61
CA GLY A 30 15.34 -13.20 -2.59
C GLY A 30 13.95 -13.30 -1.95
N LYS A 31 13.27 -12.18 -1.67
CA LYS A 31 11.90 -12.16 -1.11
C LYS A 31 10.96 -11.39 -2.04
N PRO A 32 10.41 -12.04 -3.07
CA PRO A 32 9.58 -11.38 -4.07
C PRO A 32 8.15 -11.08 -3.57
N ILE A 33 7.78 -11.58 -2.40
CA ILE A 33 6.42 -11.44 -1.84
C ILE A 33 6.54 -10.99 -0.39
N GLU A 34 5.81 -9.93 -0.06
CA GLU A 34 5.60 -9.43 1.31
C GLU A 34 4.12 -9.64 1.70
N PHE A 35 3.85 -9.62 3.00
CA PHE A 35 2.51 -9.76 3.56
C PHE A 35 2.30 -8.66 4.60
N GLY A 36 1.10 -8.08 4.62
CA GLY A 36 0.75 -7.04 5.58
C GLY A 36 -0.22 -6.03 4.97
N ALA A 37 -0.52 -4.99 5.75
CA ALA A 37 -1.29 -3.86 5.27
C ALA A 37 -0.39 -2.90 4.48
N LYS A 38 -0.89 -2.39 3.37
CA LYS A 38 -0.38 -1.18 2.73
C LYS A 38 -0.99 0.03 3.44
N LEU A 39 -0.13 0.95 3.83
CA LEU A 39 -0.52 2.18 4.52
C LEU A 39 0.06 3.39 3.80
N SER A 40 -0.70 4.48 3.83
CA SER A 40 -0.19 5.82 3.55
C SER A 40 -0.45 6.69 4.75
N VAL A 41 0.56 7.49 5.08
CA VAL A 41 0.60 8.28 6.29
C VAL A 41 1.18 9.67 6.01
N SER A 42 0.70 10.64 6.78
CA SER A 42 1.22 11.99 6.82
C SER A 42 1.83 12.26 8.19
N CYS A 43 3.03 12.83 8.23
CA CYS A 43 3.69 13.23 9.47
C CYS A 43 3.57 14.74 9.65
N VAL A 44 2.94 15.19 10.75
CA VAL A 44 2.72 16.61 11.05
C VAL A 44 2.98 16.85 12.52
N ASP A 45 3.87 17.79 12.86
CA ASP A 45 4.16 18.20 14.24
C ASP A 45 4.43 17.03 15.20
N ASN A 46 5.22 16.05 14.75
CA ASN A 46 5.54 14.78 15.44
C ASN A 46 4.35 13.80 15.62
N TYR A 47 3.22 14.06 15.00
CA TYR A 47 2.10 13.13 14.91
C TYR A 47 2.11 12.39 13.56
N VAL A 48 1.58 11.17 13.58
CA VAL A 48 1.38 10.35 12.38
C VAL A 48 -0.11 10.22 12.13
N PHE A 49 -0.56 10.72 11.00
CA PHE A 49 -1.93 10.62 10.53
C PHE A 49 -2.04 9.48 9.53
N LEU A 50 -2.99 8.57 9.76
CA LEU A 50 -3.26 7.46 8.85
C LEU A 50 -4.24 7.92 7.76
N ASP A 51 -3.74 8.10 6.54
CA ASP A 51 -4.55 8.55 5.41
C ASP A 51 -5.30 7.39 4.74
N LYS A 52 -4.65 6.24 4.62
CA LYS A 52 -5.23 5.03 4.03
C LYS A 52 -4.57 3.80 4.62
N ILE A 53 -5.38 2.78 4.91
CA ILE A 53 -4.92 1.43 5.22
C ILE A 53 -5.71 0.43 4.39
N SER A 54 -5.02 -0.54 3.78
CA SER A 54 -5.67 -1.61 3.03
C SER A 54 -4.83 -2.88 3.08
N TRP A 55 -5.50 -4.02 3.14
CA TRP A 55 -4.87 -5.34 2.94
C TRP A 55 -4.92 -5.79 1.49
N GLU A 56 -5.61 -5.05 0.63
CA GLU A 56 -5.62 -5.26 -0.82
C GLU A 56 -4.44 -4.54 -1.47
N ASN A 57 -3.93 -5.13 -2.56
CA ASN A 57 -2.89 -4.49 -3.35
C ASN A 57 -3.50 -3.35 -4.18
N PHE A 58 -3.15 -2.10 -3.86
CA PHE A 58 -3.50 -0.94 -4.67
C PHE A 58 -2.23 -0.30 -5.24
N ASN A 59 -2.36 0.34 -6.41
CA ASN A 59 -1.29 1.14 -7.00
C ASN A 59 -1.22 2.47 -6.26
N GLU A 60 -0.13 2.67 -5.53
CA GLU A 60 0.03 3.83 -4.70
C GLU A 60 0.33 5.12 -5.50
N SER A 61 0.85 5.00 -6.72
CA SER A 61 1.17 6.15 -7.60
C SER A 61 -0.05 7.01 -7.92
N CYS A 62 -1.21 6.37 -8.07
CA CYS A 62 -2.48 7.05 -8.34
C CYS A 62 -2.98 7.88 -7.15
N HIS A 63 -2.48 7.63 -5.93
CA HIS A 63 -2.95 8.28 -4.71
C HIS A 63 -2.02 9.38 -4.20
N LEU A 64 -0.78 9.47 -4.72
CA LEU A 64 0.20 10.42 -4.22
C LEU A 64 -0.30 11.86 -4.28
N LYS A 65 -0.77 12.28 -5.47
CA LYS A 65 -1.25 13.65 -5.69
C LYS A 65 -2.47 13.97 -4.84
N GLU A 66 -3.42 13.04 -4.78
CA GLU A 66 -4.63 13.17 -3.96
C GLU A 66 -4.26 13.37 -2.47
N GLN A 67 -3.28 12.62 -1.97
CA GLN A 67 -2.82 12.72 -0.58
C GLN A 67 -2.12 14.04 -0.28
N VAL A 68 -1.29 14.52 -1.19
CA VAL A 68 -0.61 15.82 -1.04
C VAL A 68 -1.61 16.98 -1.06
N GLU A 69 -2.63 16.92 -1.93
CA GLU A 69 -3.69 17.95 -1.92
C GLU A 69 -4.54 17.87 -0.65
N LYS A 70 -4.90 16.66 -0.20
CA LYS A 70 -5.63 16.47 1.06
C LYS A 70 -4.82 16.97 2.27
N TYR A 71 -3.51 16.76 2.28
CA TYR A 71 -2.62 17.31 3.31
C TYR A 71 -2.76 18.83 3.36
N LYS A 72 -2.67 19.51 2.21
CA LYS A 72 -2.81 20.97 2.14
C LYS A 72 -4.20 21.45 2.54
N GLU A 73 -5.25 20.75 2.14
CA GLU A 73 -6.62 21.05 2.57
C GLU A 73 -6.77 20.96 4.09
N THR A 74 -6.13 19.95 4.70
CA THR A 74 -6.25 19.67 6.14
C THR A 74 -5.40 20.60 7.00
N PHE A 75 -4.16 20.89 6.58
CA PHE A 75 -3.17 21.62 7.39
C PHE A 75 -2.90 23.05 6.91
N GLY A 76 -3.43 23.43 5.73
CA GLY A 76 -3.32 24.78 5.16
C GLY A 76 -2.04 25.06 4.37
N TYR A 77 -1.12 24.09 4.27
CA TYR A 77 0.15 24.21 3.56
C TYR A 77 0.59 22.86 2.97
N TYR A 78 1.47 22.87 1.96
CA TYR A 78 2.04 21.64 1.41
C TYR A 78 3.13 21.07 2.35
N PRO A 79 3.30 19.74 2.41
CA PRO A 79 4.36 19.14 3.22
C PRO A 79 5.74 19.61 2.73
N GLU A 80 6.70 19.73 3.64
CA GLU A 80 8.08 20.12 3.31
C GLU A 80 8.75 19.13 2.35
N SER A 81 8.42 17.84 2.49
CA SER A 81 8.95 16.77 1.66
C SER A 81 7.95 15.64 1.51
N VAL A 82 8.03 14.94 0.37
CA VAL A 82 7.22 13.76 0.06
C VAL A 82 8.18 12.62 -0.25
N HIS A 83 8.03 11.50 0.46
CA HIS A 83 8.91 10.35 0.35
C HIS A 83 8.15 9.15 -0.20
N VAL A 84 8.64 8.62 -1.31
CA VAL A 84 8.05 7.46 -1.98
C VAL A 84 9.13 6.50 -2.46
N ASP A 85 8.76 5.24 -2.66
CA ASP A 85 9.65 4.26 -3.31
C ASP A 85 9.90 4.64 -4.77
N LYS A 86 11.02 4.17 -5.35
CA LYS A 86 11.40 4.49 -6.74
C LYS A 86 10.40 4.03 -7.82
N ILE A 87 9.52 3.10 -7.48
CA ILE A 87 8.53 2.50 -8.39
C ILE A 87 7.12 3.07 -8.17
N TYR A 88 7.03 4.08 -7.31
CA TYR A 88 5.83 4.86 -7.01
C TYR A 88 5.63 5.95 -8.06
#